data_AF-A0A947TLB4-F1
#
_entry.id   AF-A0A947TLB4-F1
#
_cell.length_a   1.000
_cell.length_b   1.000
_cell.length_c   1.000
_cell.angle_alpha   90.00
_cell.angle_beta   90.00
_cell.angle_gamma   90.00
#
_symmetry.space_group_name_H-M   'P 1'
#
loop_
_entity.id
_entity.type
_entity.pdbx_description
1 polymer ?
#
loop_
_entity_poly.entity_id
_entity_poly.type
_entity_poly.pdbx_seq_one_letter_code
_entity_poly.pdbx_strand_id
1 'polypeptide(L)'
;MTTKRKIDYLMFKLQGSIIKVDPDIYLKIFNTSVEPRRKYNGDIKSVRMSPDGYPVVIIGKNPSRYVPLSRFVTGAKKGQLVDHRNRNPFDNCRSNLRFATRRENNLNKKSNNDTGFFGVCIKHQGKRTYCSAKFMPADGKELVFQLPDNSANRIVAAFARDKFVLLSGDEEFAPLNFPCFQYEPFRSILLNEDLRKYKTERNANSQKEFPLMKNYKK
;
A
#
# COMPACT_ATOMS: atom_id res chain seq x y z
N MET A 1 -21.00 30.26 -11.96
CA MET A 1 -19.60 30.35 -11.52
C MET A 1 -18.84 29.16 -12.07
N THR A 2 -18.04 29.35 -13.12
CA THR A 2 -17.22 28.30 -13.73
C THR A 2 -16.06 28.00 -12.78
N THR A 3 -16.16 26.92 -12.00
CA THR A 3 -15.04 26.38 -11.23
C THR A 3 -13.94 26.05 -12.22
N LYS A 4 -12.92 26.91 -12.32
CA LYS A 4 -11.70 26.60 -13.07
C LYS A 4 -11.19 25.26 -12.54
N ARG A 5 -11.21 24.22 -13.38
CA ARG A 5 -10.59 22.93 -13.04
C ARG A 5 -9.13 23.22 -12.70
N LYS A 6 -8.77 23.04 -11.45
CA LYS A 6 -7.39 23.15 -10.99
C LYS A 6 -6.64 21.94 -11.57
N ILE A 7 -5.49 22.18 -12.19
CA ILE A 7 -4.62 21.07 -12.60
C ILE A 7 -4.06 20.47 -11.32
N ASP A 8 -4.44 19.23 -11.02
CA ASP A 8 -4.05 18.56 -9.78
C ASP A 8 -2.61 18.04 -9.81
N TYR A 9 -2.09 17.68 -10.99
CA TYR A 9 -0.73 17.18 -11.17
C TYR A 9 -0.20 17.43 -12.59
N LEU A 10 1.12 17.40 -12.73
CA LEU A 10 1.84 17.35 -14.01
C LEU A 10 2.66 16.07 -14.10
N MET A 11 3.02 15.69 -15.33
CA MET A 11 3.70 14.43 -15.65
C MET A 11 4.96 14.68 -16.48
N PHE A 12 6.02 13.92 -16.20
CA PHE A 12 7.21 13.87 -17.06
C PHE A 12 7.75 12.44 -17.18
N LYS A 13 8.48 12.17 -18.26
CA LYS A 13 9.10 10.87 -18.51
C LYS A 13 10.52 10.83 -17.94
N LEU A 14 10.87 9.74 -17.27
CA LEU A 14 12.20 9.49 -16.73
C LEU A 14 12.56 8.03 -16.95
N GLN A 15 13.55 7.76 -17.81
CA GLN A 15 13.99 6.40 -18.18
C GLN A 15 12.82 5.44 -18.48
N GLY A 16 11.86 5.87 -19.30
CA GLY A 16 10.69 5.06 -19.68
C GLY A 16 9.51 5.13 -18.71
N SER A 17 9.72 5.50 -17.46
CA SER A 17 8.67 5.63 -16.45
C SER A 17 7.99 7.00 -16.48
N ILE A 18 6.70 7.06 -16.18
CA ILE A 18 5.96 8.32 -16.07
C ILE A 18 5.88 8.74 -14.61
N ILE A 19 6.46 9.89 -14.29
CA ILE A 19 6.48 10.46 -12.94
C ILE A 19 5.37 11.50 -12.82
N LYS A 20 4.52 11.39 -11.80
CA LYS A 20 3.51 12.40 -11.43
C LYS A 20 4.00 13.24 -10.27
N VAL A 21 3.80 14.54 -10.35
CA VAL A 21 4.14 15.51 -9.29
C VAL A 21 3.14 16.66 -9.28
N ASP A 22 3.04 17.37 -8.15
CA ASP A 22 2.31 18.63 -8.08
C ASP A 22 2.90 19.67 -9.06
N PRO A 23 2.08 20.60 -9.59
CA PRO A 23 2.54 21.60 -10.57
C PRO A 23 3.73 22.44 -10.09
N ASP A 24 3.78 22.83 -8.81
CA ASP A 24 4.89 23.62 -8.25
C ASP A 24 6.22 22.84 -8.22
N ILE A 25 6.15 21.52 -8.00
CA ILE A 25 7.32 20.64 -8.02
C ILE A 25 7.81 20.45 -9.46
N TYR A 26 6.90 20.28 -10.41
CA TYR A 26 7.24 20.21 -11.84
C TYR A 26 7.99 21.46 -12.30
N LEU A 27 7.43 22.65 -12.05
CA LEU A 27 8.03 23.92 -12.44
C LEU A 27 9.41 24.11 -11.79
N LYS A 28 9.60 23.61 -10.57
CA LYS A 28 10.89 23.66 -9.88
C LYS A 28 11.92 22.70 -10.47
N ILE A 29 11.50 21.51 -10.92
CA ILE A 29 12.39 20.53 -11.58
C ILE A 29 12.89 21.08 -12.92
N PHE A 30 12.00 21.65 -13.72
CA PHE A 30 12.29 22.13 -15.07
C PHE A 30 12.61 23.63 -15.12
N ASN A 31 12.74 24.28 -13.96
CA ASN A 31 13.06 25.69 -13.79
C ASN A 31 12.22 26.63 -14.70
N THR A 32 10.93 26.33 -14.85
CA THR A 32 10.07 26.91 -15.90
C THR A 32 9.21 28.09 -15.42
N SER A 33 9.54 28.73 -14.29
CA SER A 33 8.84 29.93 -13.82
C SER A 33 9.74 30.89 -13.03
N VAL A 34 9.48 32.18 -13.30
CA VAL A 34 10.13 33.42 -12.86
C VAL A 34 9.53 33.85 -11.51
N GLU A 35 10.33 33.83 -10.42
CA GLU A 35 10.09 34.41 -9.08
C GLU A 35 9.05 33.82 -8.07
N PRO A 36 9.18 34.05 -6.74
CA PRO A 36 10.40 33.90 -5.93
C PRO A 36 10.26 32.78 -4.88
N ARG A 37 11.36 32.01 -4.79
CA ARG A 37 11.92 31.28 -3.65
C ARG A 37 11.04 31.11 -2.39
N ARG A 38 10.24 30.02 -2.35
CA ARG A 38 10.06 29.31 -1.07
C ARG A 38 11.44 28.80 -0.60
N LYS A 39 11.80 29.06 0.66
CA LYS A 39 13.03 28.61 1.34
C LYS A 39 13.13 27.07 1.34
N TYR A 40 13.57 26.50 0.23
CA TYR A 40 14.06 25.13 0.15
C TYR A 40 15.55 25.21 -0.13
N ASN A 41 16.37 24.55 0.69
CA ASN A 41 17.82 24.60 0.58
C ASN A 41 18.30 23.90 -0.71
N GLY A 42 18.79 24.70 -1.67
CA GLY A 42 19.56 24.24 -2.84
C GLY A 42 18.76 24.17 -4.15
N ASP A 43 19.39 24.63 -5.24
CA ASP A 43 18.88 24.48 -6.60
C ASP A 43 18.83 22.99 -6.99
N ILE A 44 17.75 22.56 -7.67
CA ILE A 44 17.67 21.22 -8.27
C ILE A 44 18.60 21.20 -9.48
N LYS A 45 19.58 20.30 -9.48
CA LYS A 45 20.49 20.10 -10.62
C LYS A 45 19.88 19.21 -11.69
N SER A 46 19.27 18.11 -11.27
CA SER A 46 18.65 17.13 -12.16
C SER A 46 17.77 16.15 -11.38
N VAL A 47 16.99 15.35 -12.12
CA VAL A 47 16.25 14.20 -11.60
C VAL A 47 16.77 12.95 -12.28
N ARG A 48 16.96 11.87 -11.52
CA ARG A 48 17.44 10.57 -12.03
C ARG A 48 16.64 9.43 -11.39
N MET A 49 16.78 8.23 -11.94
CA MET A 49 16.39 7.01 -11.25
C MET A 49 17.54 6.54 -10.35
N SER A 50 17.21 6.10 -9.14
CA SER A 50 18.14 5.35 -8.30
C SER A 50 18.33 3.93 -8.86
N PRO A 51 19.40 3.21 -8.46
CA PRO A 51 19.56 1.79 -8.77
C PRO A 51 18.36 0.93 -8.36
N ASP A 52 17.72 1.28 -7.24
CA ASP A 52 16.52 0.60 -6.72
C ASP A 52 15.22 0.98 -7.45
N GLY A 53 15.29 1.77 -8.53
CA GLY A 53 14.12 2.12 -9.34
C GLY A 53 13.23 3.22 -8.75
N TYR A 54 13.75 4.11 -7.90
CA TYR A 54 13.01 5.26 -7.37
C TYR A 54 13.47 6.59 -8.00
N PRO A 55 12.55 7.53 -8.28
CA PRO A 55 12.94 8.87 -8.71
C PRO A 55 13.67 9.60 -7.57
N VAL A 56 14.83 10.18 -7.89
CA VAL A 56 15.66 10.97 -6.97
C VAL A 56 15.95 12.34 -7.58
N VAL A 57 15.91 13.38 -6.77
CA VAL A 57 16.40 14.70 -7.11
C VAL A 57 17.86 14.84 -6.66
N ILE A 58 18.67 15.46 -7.50
CA ILE A 58 20.05 15.81 -7.18
C ILE A 58 20.07 17.30 -6.83
N ILE A 59 20.46 17.61 -5.60
CA ILE A 59 20.47 18.98 -5.07
C ILE A 59 21.87 19.40 -4.59
N GLY A 60 22.14 20.71 -4.62
CA GLY A 60 23.35 21.31 -4.05
C GLY A 60 24.54 21.36 -5.00
N LYS A 61 25.44 22.34 -4.79
CA LYS A 61 26.55 22.63 -5.71
C LYS A 61 27.77 21.73 -5.47
N ASN A 62 28.22 21.53 -4.22
CA ASN A 62 29.29 20.60 -3.82
C ASN A 62 29.28 20.33 -2.29
N PRO A 63 29.25 19.08 -1.80
CA PRO A 63 28.93 17.86 -2.55
C PRO A 63 27.44 17.83 -2.95
N SER A 64 27.15 17.29 -4.12
CA SER A 64 25.77 17.06 -4.55
C SER A 64 25.15 15.95 -3.70
N ARG A 65 23.87 16.08 -3.35
CA ARG A 65 23.15 15.08 -2.55
C ARG A 65 22.00 14.50 -3.35
N TYR A 66 21.82 13.19 -3.22
CA TYR A 66 20.69 12.45 -3.79
C TYR A 66 19.58 12.39 -2.75
N VAL A 67 18.40 12.89 -3.10
CA VAL A 67 17.23 12.87 -2.22
C VAL A 67 16.09 12.21 -2.99
N PRO A 68 15.45 11.15 -2.46
CA PRO A 68 14.22 10.60 -3.02
C PRO A 68 13.20 11.69 -3.29
N LEU A 69 12.57 11.67 -4.48
CA LEU A 69 11.63 12.72 -4.89
C LEU A 69 10.48 12.85 -3.89
N SER A 70 9.94 11.74 -3.38
CA SER A 70 8.92 11.72 -2.34
C SER A 70 9.34 12.47 -1.06
N ARG A 71 10.59 12.35 -0.65
CA ARG A 71 11.15 13.07 0.51
C ARG A 71 11.36 14.55 0.22
N PHE A 72 11.78 14.87 -1.00
CA PHE A 72 11.93 16.26 -1.42
C PHE A 72 10.58 16.99 -1.44
N VAL A 73 9.53 16.35 -1.99
CA VAL A 73 8.18 16.92 -2.08
C VAL A 73 7.57 17.16 -0.69
N THR A 74 7.78 16.24 0.24
CA THR A 74 7.26 16.31 1.63
C THR A 74 8.13 17.12 2.58
N GLY A 75 9.39 17.43 2.21
CA GLY A 75 10.35 18.04 3.13
C GLY A 75 10.74 17.14 4.31
N ALA A 76 10.70 15.82 4.12
CA ALA A 76 10.93 14.85 5.18
C ALA A 76 12.33 14.99 5.82
N LYS A 77 12.36 15.14 7.15
CA LYS A 77 13.59 15.20 7.94
C LYS A 77 14.26 13.83 8.06
N LYS A 78 15.53 13.81 8.50
CA LYS A 78 16.25 12.57 8.79
C LYS A 78 15.45 11.72 9.79
N GLY A 79 15.28 10.43 9.51
CA GLY A 79 14.51 9.50 10.34
C GLY A 79 13.02 9.39 10.02
N GLN A 80 12.40 10.39 9.37
CA GLN A 80 11.00 10.28 8.95
C GLN A 80 10.88 9.41 7.69
N LEU A 81 9.91 8.49 7.64
CA LEU A 81 9.61 7.71 6.45
C LEU A 81 8.42 8.32 5.70
N VAL A 82 8.47 8.24 4.37
CA VAL A 82 7.43 8.73 3.46
C VAL A 82 6.89 7.54 2.70
N ASP A 83 5.61 7.25 2.90
CA ASP A 83 4.87 6.16 2.27
C ASP A 83 4.02 6.69 1.11
N HIS A 84 3.78 5.84 0.10
CA HIS A 84 2.91 6.14 -1.04
C HIS A 84 1.57 5.44 -0.84
N ARG A 85 0.49 6.20 -0.61
CA ARG A 85 -0.86 5.65 -0.36
C ARG A 85 -1.28 4.64 -1.43
N ASN A 86 -0.99 4.91 -2.70
CA ASN A 86 -1.32 4.03 -3.82
C ASN A 86 -0.28 2.95 -4.15
N ARG A 87 0.85 2.86 -3.41
CA ARG A 87 1.97 1.92 -3.64
C ARG A 87 2.64 2.06 -5.01
N ASN A 88 2.49 3.23 -5.63
CA ASN A 88 3.16 3.58 -6.87
C ASN A 88 4.30 4.59 -6.58
N PRO A 89 5.57 4.17 -6.67
CA PRO A 89 6.71 5.05 -6.38
C PRO A 89 6.88 6.19 -7.40
N PHE A 90 6.16 6.13 -8.53
CA PHE A 90 6.19 7.15 -9.56
C PHE A 90 5.13 8.24 -9.36
N ASP A 91 4.19 8.05 -8.44
CA ASP A 91 3.19 9.05 -8.09
C ASP A 91 3.63 9.84 -6.85
N ASN A 92 4.35 10.93 -7.08
CA ASN A 92 4.96 11.75 -6.03
C ASN A 92 4.11 12.98 -5.69
N CYS A 93 2.81 12.99 -6.04
CA CYS A 93 1.90 14.07 -5.66
C CYS A 93 1.70 14.09 -4.14
N ARG A 94 1.66 15.27 -3.51
CA ARG A 94 1.48 15.39 -2.05
C ARG A 94 0.24 14.68 -1.53
N SER A 95 -0.85 14.68 -2.30
CA SER A 95 -2.09 13.94 -1.96
C SER A 95 -1.88 12.43 -1.85
N ASN A 96 -0.91 11.87 -2.56
CA ASN A 96 -0.57 10.44 -2.53
C ASN A 96 0.53 10.11 -1.49
N LEU A 97 1.25 11.10 -0.98
CA LEU A 97 2.33 10.91 -0.01
C LEU A 97 1.82 11.10 1.42
N ARG A 98 2.40 10.34 2.35
CA ARG A 98 2.13 10.49 3.79
C ARG A 98 3.36 10.14 4.62
N PHE A 99 3.45 10.70 5.82
CA PHE A 99 4.42 10.21 6.80
C PHE A 99 3.94 8.87 7.37
N ALA A 100 4.88 7.98 7.64
CA ALA A 100 4.60 6.66 8.18
C ALA A 100 5.68 6.25 9.19
N THR A 101 5.30 5.41 10.13
CA THR A 101 6.22 4.61 10.95
C THR A 101 6.82 3.49 10.10
N ARG A 102 7.87 2.85 10.62
CA ARG A 102 8.49 1.68 9.95
C ARG A 102 7.49 0.53 9.80
N ARG A 103 6.60 0.35 10.78
CA ARG A 103 5.54 -0.67 10.75
C ARG A 103 4.53 -0.35 9.65
N GLU A 104 3.94 0.83 9.67
CA GLU A 104 2.97 1.30 8.68
C GLU A 104 3.49 1.19 7.24
N ASN A 105 4.71 1.67 7.00
CA ASN A 105 5.36 1.58 5.68
C ASN A 105 5.60 0.12 5.24
N ASN A 106 5.82 -0.80 6.18
CA ASN A 106 5.93 -2.23 5.87
C ASN A 106 4.57 -2.87 5.55
N LEU A 107 3.49 -2.43 6.21
CA LEU A 107 2.14 -2.93 5.95
C LEU A 107 1.67 -2.62 4.53
N ASN A 108 2.11 -1.50 3.97
CA ASN A 108 1.74 -1.06 2.63
C ASN A 108 2.55 -1.72 1.49
N LYS A 109 3.46 -2.66 1.80
CA LYS A 109 4.27 -3.34 0.78
C LYS A 109 3.41 -4.25 -0.11
N LYS A 110 3.78 -4.33 -1.39
CA LYS A 110 3.18 -5.29 -2.33
C LYS A 110 3.46 -6.73 -1.87
N SER A 111 2.45 -7.58 -2.00
CA SER A 111 2.60 -9.01 -1.79
C SER A 111 3.21 -9.64 -3.04
N ASN A 112 4.32 -10.37 -2.87
CA ASN A 112 4.95 -11.19 -3.91
C ASN A 112 4.90 -12.68 -3.52
N ASN A 113 3.79 -13.13 -2.93
CA ASN A 113 3.63 -14.53 -2.50
C ASN A 113 2.80 -15.34 -3.50
N ASP A 114 2.92 -16.67 -3.41
CA ASP A 114 2.26 -17.62 -4.31
C ASP A 114 0.72 -17.64 -4.18
N THR A 115 0.18 -17.01 -3.13
CA THR A 115 -1.27 -16.99 -2.90
C THR A 115 -1.95 -15.81 -3.57
N GLY A 116 -1.20 -14.77 -3.94
CA GLY A 116 -1.74 -13.50 -4.42
C GLY A 116 -2.40 -12.62 -3.34
N PHE A 117 -2.51 -13.10 -2.10
CA PHE A 117 -3.18 -12.39 -1.01
C PHE A 117 -2.18 -11.81 0.01
N PHE A 118 -2.41 -10.58 0.45
CA PHE A 118 -1.67 -9.92 1.53
C PHE A 118 -1.77 -10.72 2.82
N GLY A 119 -0.61 -11.00 3.42
CA GLY A 119 -0.52 -11.66 4.72
C GLY A 119 -1.00 -13.11 4.74
N VAL A 120 -1.19 -13.75 3.59
CA VAL A 120 -1.49 -15.18 3.48
C VAL A 120 -0.26 -15.91 2.97
N CYS A 121 0.19 -16.94 3.68
CA CYS A 121 1.30 -17.79 3.24
C CYS A 121 0.94 -19.27 3.29
N ILE A 122 1.63 -20.06 2.47
CA ILE A 122 1.53 -21.51 2.51
C ILE A 122 2.59 -22.04 3.48
N LYS A 123 2.20 -22.95 4.38
CA LYS A 123 3.06 -23.61 5.35
C LYS A 123 2.99 -25.12 5.17
N HIS A 124 4.14 -25.77 5.23
CA HIS A 124 4.25 -27.22 5.24
C HIS A 124 4.46 -27.71 6.67
N GLN A 125 3.66 -28.69 7.10
CA GLN A 125 3.79 -29.37 8.38
C GLN A 125 3.74 -30.89 8.15
N GLY A 126 4.91 -31.51 8.08
CA GLY A 126 5.03 -32.91 7.67
C GLY A 126 4.45 -33.13 6.27
N LYS A 127 3.50 -34.04 6.14
CA LYS A 127 2.82 -34.37 4.87
C LYS A 127 1.63 -33.43 4.54
N ARG A 128 1.33 -32.45 5.41
CA ARG A 128 0.16 -31.58 5.25
C ARG A 128 0.59 -30.16 4.90
N THR A 129 -0.22 -29.51 4.07
CA THR A 129 -0.02 -28.12 3.65
C THR A 129 -1.18 -27.27 4.16
N TYR A 130 -0.87 -26.05 4.60
CA TYR A 130 -1.84 -25.14 5.21
C TYR A 130 -1.68 -23.73 4.64
N CYS A 131 -2.80 -23.04 4.42
CA CYS A 131 -2.79 -21.59 4.20
C CYS A 131 -2.95 -20.88 5.55
N SER A 132 -2.07 -19.93 5.83
CA SER A 132 -1.99 -19.19 7.10
C SER A 132 -2.09 -17.69 6.83
N ALA A 133 -3.15 -17.07 7.34
CA ALA A 133 -3.26 -15.63 7.46
C ALA A 133 -2.52 -15.14 8.71
N LYS A 134 -1.78 -14.04 8.58
CA LYS A 134 -1.06 -13.39 9.66
C LYS A 134 -1.21 -11.88 9.60
N PHE A 135 -1.32 -11.26 10.78
CA PHE A 135 -1.27 -9.81 10.92
C PHE A 135 -0.66 -9.41 12.26
N MET A 136 0.24 -8.42 12.25
CA MET A 136 0.83 -7.85 13.45
C MET A 136 0.21 -6.46 13.72
N PRO A 137 -0.71 -6.33 14.69
CA PRO A 137 -1.25 -5.03 15.11
C PRO A 137 -0.15 -4.11 15.69
N ALA A 138 -0.46 -2.83 15.90
CA ALA A 138 0.49 -1.88 16.51
C ALA A 138 0.83 -2.30 17.93
N ASP A 139 -0.22 -2.70 18.65
CA ASP A 139 -0.17 -3.18 20.02
C ASP A 139 -0.73 -4.60 20.10
N GLY A 140 -0.10 -5.44 20.93
CA GLY A 140 -0.55 -6.81 21.18
C GLY A 140 0.31 -7.87 20.50
N LYS A 141 -0.33 -8.97 20.09
CA LYS A 141 0.34 -10.19 19.58
C LYS A 141 -0.04 -10.44 18.13
N GLU A 142 0.81 -11.19 17.42
CA GLU A 142 0.52 -11.65 16.06
C GLU A 142 -0.82 -12.40 16.04
N LEU A 143 -1.74 -11.92 15.20
CA LEU A 143 -3.00 -12.58 14.91
C LEU A 143 -2.76 -13.60 13.81
N VAL A 144 -3.16 -14.86 14.05
CA VAL A 144 -2.94 -15.98 13.13
C VAL A 144 -4.24 -16.75 12.92
N PHE A 145 -4.52 -17.07 11.65
CA PHE A 145 -5.61 -17.98 11.27
C PHE A 145 -5.12 -18.96 10.21
N GLN A 146 -5.37 -20.25 10.41
CA GLN A 146 -4.83 -21.31 9.56
C GLN A 146 -5.91 -22.33 9.20
N LEU A 147 -5.87 -22.80 7.94
CA LEU A 147 -6.73 -23.83 7.36
C LEU A 147 -5.89 -24.77 6.47
N PRO A 148 -6.35 -26.00 6.18
CA PRO A 148 -5.74 -26.84 5.15
C PRO A 148 -5.66 -26.08 3.82
N ASP A 149 -4.56 -26.22 3.10
CA ASP A 149 -4.34 -25.45 1.88
C ASP A 149 -5.23 -25.95 0.74
N ASN A 150 -6.03 -25.04 0.18
CA ASN A 150 -6.70 -25.14 -1.11
C ASN A 150 -7.16 -23.73 -1.53
N SER A 151 -7.56 -23.55 -2.79
CA SER A 151 -7.94 -22.23 -3.33
C SER A 151 -9.07 -21.55 -2.54
N ALA A 152 -10.08 -22.30 -2.07
CA ALA A 152 -11.18 -21.74 -1.29
C ALA A 152 -10.72 -21.28 0.10
N ASN A 153 -9.90 -22.09 0.78
CA ASN A 153 -9.37 -21.75 2.11
C ASN A 153 -8.38 -20.59 2.06
N ARG A 154 -7.66 -20.39 0.96
CA ARG A 154 -6.82 -19.20 0.75
C ARG A 154 -7.66 -17.91 0.75
N ILE A 155 -8.86 -17.94 0.16
CA ILE A 155 -9.81 -16.82 0.19
C ILE A 155 -10.30 -16.58 1.63
N VAL A 156 -10.68 -17.64 2.35
CA VAL A 156 -11.10 -17.52 3.76
C VAL A 156 -9.98 -16.99 4.65
N ALA A 157 -8.73 -17.40 4.40
CA ALA A 157 -7.56 -16.85 5.08
C ALA A 157 -7.38 -15.36 4.75
N ALA A 158 -7.56 -14.96 3.49
CA ALA A 158 -7.52 -13.55 3.10
C ALA A 158 -8.63 -12.72 3.78
N PHE A 159 -9.84 -13.27 3.94
CA PHE A 159 -10.90 -12.66 4.74
C PHE A 159 -10.50 -12.53 6.22
N ALA A 160 -9.88 -13.56 6.80
CA ALA A 160 -9.37 -13.49 8.17
C ALA A 160 -8.33 -12.38 8.34
N ARG A 161 -7.41 -12.25 7.37
CA ARG A 161 -6.41 -11.18 7.38
C ARG A 161 -7.08 -9.81 7.30
N ASP A 162 -8.03 -9.62 6.41
CA ASP A 162 -8.74 -8.34 6.27
C ASP A 162 -9.52 -8.00 7.55
N LYS A 163 -10.17 -9.01 8.15
CA LYS A 163 -10.83 -8.87 9.45
C LYS A 163 -9.85 -8.41 10.54
N PHE A 164 -8.64 -8.97 10.59
CA PHE A 164 -7.61 -8.55 11.54
C PHE A 164 -7.22 -7.09 11.37
N VAL A 165 -7.08 -6.63 10.13
CA VAL A 165 -6.75 -5.23 9.84
C VAL A 165 -7.84 -4.27 10.28
N LEU A 166 -9.09 -4.57 9.93
CA LEU A 166 -10.24 -3.75 10.29
C LEU A 166 -10.43 -3.68 11.82
N LEU A 167 -10.21 -4.79 12.52
CA LEU A 167 -10.25 -4.83 13.99
C LEU A 167 -9.10 -4.03 14.64
N SER A 168 -7.97 -3.91 13.94
CA SER A 168 -6.80 -3.16 14.43
C SER A 168 -6.85 -1.67 14.06
N GLY A 169 -7.78 -1.24 13.21
CA GLY A 169 -7.86 0.13 12.70
C GLY A 169 -6.72 0.52 11.75
N ASP A 170 -6.06 -0.47 11.15
CA ASP A 170 -4.85 -0.27 10.33
C ASP A 170 -5.14 -0.12 8.82
N GLU A 171 -6.40 -0.13 8.40
CA GLU A 171 -6.81 -0.17 6.98
C GLU A 171 -6.31 1.01 6.14
N GLU A 172 -5.92 2.12 6.79
CA GLU A 172 -5.26 3.23 6.10
C GLU A 172 -3.91 2.81 5.52
N PHE A 173 -3.10 2.05 6.26
CA PHE A 173 -1.74 1.63 5.87
C PHE A 173 -1.66 0.20 5.38
N ALA A 174 -2.56 -0.65 5.83
CA ALA A 174 -2.62 -2.06 5.50
C ALA A 174 -3.73 -2.30 4.47
N PRO A 175 -3.41 -2.44 3.17
CA PRO A 175 -4.42 -2.65 2.14
C PRO A 175 -5.20 -3.93 2.43
N LEU A 176 -6.52 -3.88 2.23
CA LEU A 176 -7.37 -5.06 2.28
C LEU A 176 -7.17 -5.89 1.00
N ASN A 177 -7.25 -7.21 1.14
CA ASN A 177 -7.35 -8.12 0.01
C ASN A 177 -8.64 -7.87 -0.79
N PHE A 178 -9.72 -7.50 -0.09
CA PHE A 178 -11.02 -7.20 -0.67
C PHE A 178 -11.45 -5.78 -0.28
N PRO A 179 -11.24 -4.78 -1.17
CA PRO A 179 -11.56 -3.38 -0.88
C PRO A 179 -13.03 -3.12 -0.52
N CYS A 180 -13.94 -4.00 -0.92
CA CYS A 180 -15.36 -3.88 -0.56
C CYS A 180 -15.60 -3.87 0.95
N PHE A 181 -14.75 -4.51 1.76
CA PHE A 181 -14.88 -4.51 3.22
C PHE A 181 -14.52 -3.17 3.88
N GLN A 182 -14.07 -2.17 3.13
CA GLN A 182 -13.98 -0.79 3.64
C GLN A 182 -15.36 -0.17 3.85
N TYR A 183 -16.39 -0.66 3.18
CA TYR A 183 -17.71 -0.05 3.12
C TYR A 183 -18.77 -0.93 3.79
N GLU A 184 -19.77 -0.29 4.38
CA GLU A 184 -20.98 -0.98 4.84
C GLU A 184 -21.87 -1.41 3.65
N PRO A 185 -22.64 -2.52 3.76
CA PRO A 185 -22.76 -3.42 4.92
C PRO A 185 -21.65 -4.50 4.99
N PHE A 186 -20.75 -4.55 3.99
CA PHE A 186 -19.76 -5.63 3.87
C PHE A 186 -18.78 -5.66 5.04
N ARG A 187 -18.38 -4.50 5.53
CA ARG A 187 -17.54 -4.36 6.73
C ARG A 187 -18.18 -5.05 7.93
N SER A 188 -19.43 -4.70 8.26
CA SER A 188 -20.16 -5.33 9.37
C SER A 188 -20.35 -6.82 9.19
N ILE A 189 -20.62 -7.29 7.97
CA ILE A 189 -20.75 -8.73 7.69
C ILE A 189 -19.45 -9.46 8.05
N LEU A 190 -18.29 -8.98 7.60
CA LEU A 190 -17.02 -9.63 7.89
C LEU A 190 -16.68 -9.56 9.39
N LEU A 191 -16.89 -8.41 10.03
CA LEU A 191 -16.59 -8.21 11.45
C LEU A 191 -17.45 -9.12 12.35
N ASN A 192 -18.71 -9.38 11.98
CA ASN A 192 -19.60 -10.25 12.75
C ASN A 192 -19.49 -11.75 12.39
N GLU A 193 -18.84 -12.11 11.28
CA GLU A 193 -18.72 -13.51 10.83
C GLU A 193 -17.73 -14.33 11.69
N ASP A 194 -18.15 -15.50 12.21
CA ASP A 194 -17.24 -16.42 12.90
C ASP A 194 -16.49 -17.31 11.90
N LEU A 195 -15.27 -16.91 11.56
CA LEU A 195 -14.41 -17.64 10.64
C LEU A 195 -13.96 -19.01 11.15
N ARG A 196 -14.08 -19.28 12.46
CA ARG A 196 -13.66 -20.58 13.03
C ARG A 196 -14.54 -21.72 12.54
N LYS A 197 -15.79 -21.44 12.11
CA LYS A 197 -16.69 -22.43 11.53
C LYS A 197 -16.09 -23.13 10.30
N TYR A 198 -15.17 -22.48 9.58
CA TYR A 198 -14.51 -23.06 8.41
C TYR A 198 -13.40 -24.08 8.76
N LYS A 199 -13.02 -24.21 10.03
CA LYS A 199 -11.99 -25.18 10.48
C LYS A 199 -12.49 -26.62 10.59
N THR A 200 -13.81 -26.86 10.60
CA THR A 200 -14.38 -28.21 10.71
C THR A 200 -14.19 -29.01 9.41
N GLU A 201 -13.98 -30.32 9.49
CA GLU A 201 -13.76 -31.20 8.31
C GLU A 201 -14.85 -31.06 7.23
N ARG A 202 -16.12 -30.90 7.65
CA ARG A 202 -17.28 -30.69 6.75
C ARG A 202 -17.18 -29.41 5.92
N ASN A 203 -16.36 -28.44 6.35
CA ASN A 203 -16.21 -27.11 5.74
C ASN A 203 -14.81 -26.90 5.13
N ALA A 204 -13.81 -27.65 5.58
CA ALA A 204 -12.41 -27.51 5.16
C ALA A 204 -12.15 -27.89 3.68
N ASN A 205 -12.99 -28.78 3.12
CA ASN A 205 -12.89 -29.26 1.73
C ASN A 205 -14.06 -28.84 0.83
N SER A 206 -15.10 -28.23 1.40
CA SER A 206 -16.29 -27.87 0.64
C SER A 206 -16.19 -26.44 0.15
N GLN A 207 -16.62 -26.18 -1.09
CA GLN A 207 -17.00 -24.85 -1.59
C GLN A 207 -18.21 -24.30 -0.81
N LYS A 208 -18.15 -24.22 0.52
CA LYS A 208 -19.21 -23.63 1.32
C LYS A 208 -19.09 -22.13 1.20
N GLU A 209 -19.75 -21.67 0.15
CA GLU A 209 -19.97 -20.30 -0.24
C GLU A 209 -20.12 -19.45 1.01
N PHE A 210 -19.15 -18.55 1.21
CA PHE A 210 -19.36 -17.38 2.05
C PHE A 210 -20.72 -16.78 1.66
N PRO A 211 -21.54 -16.27 2.59
CA PRO A 211 -22.84 -15.69 2.25
C PRO A 211 -22.78 -14.68 1.08
N LEU A 212 -21.65 -13.97 0.97
CA LEU A 212 -21.30 -13.07 -0.12
C LEU A 212 -21.06 -13.74 -1.48
N MET A 213 -20.54 -14.96 -1.52
CA MET A 213 -20.24 -15.70 -2.75
C MET A 213 -21.50 -16.31 -3.40
N LYS A 214 -22.61 -16.41 -2.66
CA LYS A 214 -23.90 -16.93 -3.18
C LYS A 214 -24.46 -16.07 -4.34
N ASN A 215 -24.13 -14.79 -4.35
CA ASN A 215 -24.64 -13.83 -5.33
C ASN A 215 -23.67 -13.57 -6.50
N TYR A 216 -22.48 -14.17 -6.49
CA TYR A 216 -21.45 -13.99 -7.53
C TYR A 216 -21.44 -15.12 -8.57
N LYS A 217 -22.44 -16.01 -8.55
CA LYS A 217 -22.72 -16.89 -9.70
C LYS A 217 -23.54 -16.12 -10.73
N LYS A 218 -22.86 -15.39 -11.61
CA LYS A 218 -23.19 -15.18 -13.03
C LYS A 218 -22.07 -14.42 -13.73
#